data_AF-A0A4Q3YVR5-F1
#
_entry.id   AF-A0A4Q3YVR5-F1
#
_cell.length_a   1.000
_cell.length_b   1.000
_cell.length_c   1.000
_cell.angle_alpha   90.00
_cell.angle_beta   90.00
_cell.angle_gamma   90.00
#
_symmetry.space_group_name_H-M   'P 1'
#
loop_
_entity.id
_entity.type
_entity.pdbx_description
1 polymer ?
#
loop_
_entity_poly.entity_id
_entity_poly.type
_entity_poly.pdbx_seq_one_letter_code
_entity_poly.pdbx_strand_id
1 'polypeptide(L)'
;MHAVAETISAARLCLSVLTDHRSDSVEHLIRALRTFSAERDWAKFHNPKDLAVSVSIEAGELLENFQWRPEGAEISDADRARIADEASDVLIYTLMLMDKLQLDAAQEVLKKLDRNATRFPVEKSFGRPGW
;
A
#
# COMPACT_ATOMS: atom_id res chain seq x y z
N MET A 1 6.92 30.15 43.61
CA MET A 1 5.80 29.56 42.83
C MET A 1 5.81 29.97 41.33
N HIS A 2 6.95 30.35 40.75
CA HIS A 2 7.01 30.79 39.33
C HIS A 2 7.67 29.78 38.37
N ALA A 3 8.26 28.70 38.89
CA ALA A 3 8.99 27.72 38.06
C ALA A 3 8.20 26.46 37.69
N VAL A 4 6.91 26.36 38.04
CA VAL A 4 6.07 25.17 37.74
C VAL A 4 5.14 25.41 36.54
N ALA A 5 4.99 26.66 36.10
CA ALA A 5 4.06 27.03 35.02
C ALA A 5 4.67 26.90 33.61
N GLU A 6 5.99 27.05 33.45
CA GLU A 6 6.65 26.96 32.14
C GLU A 6 6.89 25.51 31.67
N THR A 7 7.04 24.57 32.60
CA THR A 7 7.25 23.14 32.28
C THR A 7 5.98 22.46 31.74
N ILE A 8 4.80 23.00 32.03
CA ILE A 8 3.50 22.43 31.58
C ILE A 8 3.17 22.83 30.12
N SER A 9 3.77 23.91 29.60
CA SER A 9 3.52 24.39 28.23
C SER A 9 4.26 23.58 27.17
N ALA A 10 5.52 23.21 27.41
CA ALA A 10 6.31 22.40 26.46
C ALA A 10 5.83 20.94 26.36
N ALA A 11 5.33 20.37 27.47
CA ALA A 11 4.80 19.01 27.49
C ALA A 11 3.43 18.88 26.77
N ARG A 12 2.62 19.94 26.73
CA ARG A 12 1.34 19.95 25.99
C ARG A 12 1.51 20.17 24.49
N LEU A 13 2.55 20.89 24.05
CA LEU A 13 2.84 21.04 22.61
C LEU A 13 3.53 19.83 21.98
N CYS A 14 4.28 19.03 22.76
CA CYS A 14 4.88 17.79 22.23
C CYS A 14 3.84 16.66 22.09
N LEU A 15 2.74 16.71 22.85
CA LEU A 15 1.66 15.73 22.79
C LEU A 15 0.73 15.93 21.58
N SER A 16 0.74 17.11 20.95
CA SER A 16 -0.10 17.45 19.79
C SER A 16 0.57 17.19 18.43
N VAL A 17 1.77 16.57 18.37
CA VAL A 17 2.53 16.42 17.11
C VAL A 17 2.35 15.07 16.41
N LEU A 18 1.77 14.00 16.99
CA LEU A 18 1.62 12.72 16.24
C LEU A 18 0.29 11.97 16.50
N THR A 19 -0.81 12.70 16.66
CA THR A 19 -2.16 12.14 16.63
C THR A 19 -2.50 11.59 15.24
N ASP A 20 -2.39 10.27 15.08
CA ASP A 20 -3.39 9.33 14.52
C ASP A 20 -2.68 8.07 14.02
N HIS A 21 -2.29 7.17 14.93
CA HIS A 21 -1.81 5.84 14.54
C HIS A 21 -3.00 4.95 14.20
N ARG A 22 -3.60 5.16 13.03
CA ARG A 22 -4.36 4.06 12.43
C ARG A 22 -3.36 2.98 12.06
N SER A 23 -3.54 1.80 12.66
CA SER A 23 -2.71 0.60 12.43
C SER A 23 -2.78 0.09 10.98
N ASP A 24 -3.54 0.74 10.11
CA ASP A 24 -3.78 0.37 8.71
C ASP A 24 -3.09 1.32 7.70
N SER A 25 -2.30 2.29 8.14
CA SER A 25 -1.61 3.20 7.22
C SER A 25 -0.56 2.49 6.36
N VAL A 26 -0.34 2.96 5.13
CA VAL A 26 0.69 2.40 4.22
C VAL A 26 2.08 2.37 4.87
N GLU A 27 2.41 3.42 5.61
CA GLU A 27 3.65 3.51 6.36
C GLU A 27 3.72 2.45 7.49
N HIS A 28 2.59 2.15 8.16
CA HIS A 28 2.54 1.04 9.11
C HIS A 28 2.81 -0.31 8.43
N LEU A 29 2.22 -0.56 7.27
CA LEU A 29 2.44 -1.78 6.49
C LEU A 29 3.91 -1.93 6.06
N ILE A 30 4.52 -0.87 5.51
CA ILE A 30 5.94 -0.89 5.12
C ILE A 30 6.84 -1.19 6.33
N ARG A 31 6.56 -0.59 7.50
CA ARG A 31 7.31 -0.91 8.73
C ARG A 31 7.15 -2.37 9.14
N ALA A 32 5.93 -2.92 9.10
CA ALA A 32 5.70 -4.33 9.42
C ALA A 32 6.47 -5.26 8.46
N LEU A 33 6.47 -4.95 7.16
CA LEU A 33 7.21 -5.71 6.14
C LEU A 33 8.73 -5.64 6.34
N ARG A 34 9.26 -4.47 6.69
CA ARG A 34 10.68 -4.30 7.04
C ARG A 34 11.06 -5.16 8.24
N THR A 35 10.27 -5.15 9.31
CA THR A 35 10.49 -6.00 10.48
C THR A 35 10.45 -7.48 10.11
N PHE A 36 9.40 -7.91 9.39
CA PHE A 36 9.23 -9.29 8.95
C PHE A 36 10.42 -9.78 8.10
N SER A 37 10.89 -8.94 7.17
CA SER A 37 12.05 -9.24 6.32
C SER A 37 13.37 -9.24 7.09
N ALA A 38 13.53 -8.37 8.08
CA ALA A 38 14.76 -8.25 8.87
C ALA A 38 14.94 -9.46 9.80
N GLU A 39 13.86 -9.92 10.45
CA GLU A 39 13.87 -11.13 11.29
C GLU A 39 14.35 -12.39 10.57
N ARG A 40 14.25 -12.41 9.24
CA ARG A 40 14.62 -13.55 8.38
C ARG A 40 15.92 -13.32 7.60
N ASP A 41 16.58 -12.17 7.79
CA ASP A 41 17.75 -11.76 7.00
C ASP A 41 17.48 -11.82 5.48
N TRP A 42 16.26 -11.46 5.07
CA TRP A 42 15.84 -11.51 3.66
C TRP A 42 16.15 -10.24 2.87
N ALA A 43 16.52 -9.15 3.57
CA ALA A 43 16.83 -7.88 2.93
C ALA A 43 17.93 -7.97 1.84
N LYS A 44 18.81 -8.98 1.94
CA LYS A 44 19.87 -9.29 0.97
C LYS A 44 19.36 -9.87 -0.36
N PHE A 45 18.19 -10.50 -0.37
CA PHE A 45 17.58 -11.08 -1.57
C PHE A 45 16.62 -10.11 -2.28
N HIS A 46 16.19 -9.06 -1.59
CA HIS A 46 15.26 -8.06 -2.12
C HIS A 46 15.97 -6.93 -2.88
N ASN A 47 16.53 -7.23 -4.05
CA ASN A 47 16.93 -6.17 -4.99
C ASN A 47 15.73 -5.73 -5.85
N PRO A 48 15.71 -4.51 -6.42
CA PRO A 48 14.56 -4.00 -7.15
C PRO A 48 14.10 -4.87 -8.33
N LYS A 49 15.04 -5.52 -9.03
CA LYS A 49 14.72 -6.40 -10.16
C LYS A 49 13.94 -7.63 -9.68
N ASP A 50 14.40 -8.29 -8.64
CA ASP A 50 13.75 -9.49 -8.11
C ASP A 50 12.38 -9.16 -7.49
N LEU A 51 12.24 -8.03 -6.79
CA LEU A 51 10.95 -7.57 -6.28
C LEU A 51 9.95 -7.27 -7.41
N ALA A 52 10.39 -6.64 -8.50
CA ALA A 52 9.53 -6.40 -9.66
C ALA A 52 9.10 -7.70 -10.36
N VAL A 53 9.98 -8.71 -10.39
CA VAL A 53 9.63 -10.06 -10.85
C VAL A 53 8.55 -10.67 -9.95
N SER A 54 8.70 -10.61 -8.63
CA SER A 54 7.68 -11.08 -7.69
C SER A 54 6.33 -10.41 -7.93
N VAL A 55 6.28 -9.08 -8.09
CA VAL A 55 5.02 -8.38 -8.42
C VAL A 55 4.34 -8.99 -9.65
N SER A 56 5.10 -9.33 -10.69
CA SER A 56 4.54 -9.94 -11.91
C SER A 56 4.06 -11.38 -11.70
N ILE A 57 4.73 -12.14 -10.81
CA ILE A 57 4.35 -13.52 -10.48
C ILE A 57 3.01 -13.49 -9.73
N GLU A 58 2.92 -12.73 -8.65
CA GLU A 58 1.69 -12.66 -7.84
C GLU A 58 0.51 -12.05 -8.60
N ALA A 59 0.78 -11.13 -9.53
CA ALA A 59 -0.26 -10.63 -10.43
C ALA A 59 -0.80 -11.73 -11.37
N GLY A 60 0.06 -12.69 -11.73
CA GLY A 60 -0.33 -13.91 -12.43
C GLY A 60 -1.20 -14.81 -11.56
N GLU A 61 -0.81 -15.09 -10.32
CA GLU A 61 -1.58 -15.91 -9.37
C GLU A 61 -2.96 -15.28 -9.08
N LEU A 62 -3.00 -13.96 -8.91
CA LEU A 62 -4.26 -13.21 -8.83
C LEU A 62 -5.11 -13.38 -10.09
N LEU A 63 -4.52 -13.33 -11.29
CA LEU A 63 -5.22 -13.50 -12.56
C LEU A 63 -5.79 -14.93 -12.73
N GLU A 64 -5.10 -15.96 -12.26
CA GLU A 64 -5.56 -17.36 -12.34
C GLU A 64 -6.92 -17.57 -11.69
N ASN A 65 -7.24 -16.80 -10.64
CA ASN A 65 -8.55 -16.84 -9.99
C ASN A 65 -9.71 -16.43 -10.91
N PHE A 66 -9.43 -15.76 -12.04
CA PHE A 66 -10.42 -15.27 -13.01
C PHE A 66 -10.33 -15.93 -14.39
N GLN A 67 -9.23 -16.61 -14.72
CA GLN A 67 -8.89 -17.07 -16.08
C GLN A 67 -10.02 -17.84 -16.80
N TRP A 68 -10.77 -18.67 -16.07
CA TRP A 68 -11.82 -19.53 -16.62
C TRP A 68 -13.23 -19.14 -16.20
N ARG A 69 -13.41 -17.98 -15.54
CA ARG A 69 -14.73 -17.54 -15.08
C ARG A 69 -15.48 -16.83 -16.21
N PRO A 70 -16.77 -17.17 -16.44
CA PRO A 70 -17.61 -16.36 -17.32
C PRO A 70 -17.88 -14.99 -16.68
N GLU A 71 -18.22 -14.02 -17.53
CA GLU A 71 -18.69 -12.71 -17.07
C GLU A 71 -19.92 -12.87 -16.15
N GLY A 72 -19.92 -12.17 -15.02
CA GLY A 72 -21.00 -12.23 -14.03
C GLY A 72 -21.00 -13.48 -13.14
N ALA A 73 -19.95 -14.31 -13.17
CA ALA A 73 -19.81 -15.42 -12.23
C ALA A 73 -19.77 -14.91 -10.78
N GLU A 74 -20.59 -15.52 -9.92
CA GLU A 74 -20.55 -15.27 -8.48
C GLU A 74 -19.20 -15.67 -7.87
N ILE A 75 -18.73 -14.88 -6.90
CA ILE A 75 -17.51 -15.15 -6.15
C ILE A 75 -17.91 -15.72 -4.78
N SER A 76 -17.64 -17.00 -4.57
CA SER A 76 -17.87 -17.65 -3.28
C SER A 76 -16.96 -17.07 -2.19
N ASP A 77 -17.27 -17.30 -0.91
CA ASP A 77 -16.42 -16.82 0.19
C ASP A 77 -15.02 -17.44 0.15
N ALA A 78 -14.91 -18.72 -0.26
CA ALA A 78 -13.63 -19.38 -0.45
C ALA A 78 -12.81 -18.75 -1.58
N ASP A 79 -13.47 -18.38 -2.69
CA ASP A 79 -12.81 -17.68 -3.79
C ASP A 79 -12.37 -16.28 -3.37
N ARG A 80 -13.22 -15.56 -2.63
CA ARG A 80 -12.91 -14.22 -2.11
C ARG A 80 -11.69 -14.25 -1.20
N ALA A 81 -11.56 -15.26 -0.35
CA ALA A 81 -10.40 -15.45 0.51
C ALA A 81 -9.11 -15.63 -0.32
N ARG A 82 -9.13 -16.50 -1.34
CA ARG A 82 -7.97 -16.72 -2.24
C ARG A 82 -7.61 -15.46 -3.01
N ILE A 83 -8.60 -14.79 -3.61
CA ILE A 83 -8.38 -13.52 -4.33
C ILE A 83 -7.78 -12.45 -3.41
N ALA A 84 -8.24 -12.37 -2.16
CA ALA A 84 -7.71 -11.42 -1.19
C ALA A 84 -6.26 -11.73 -0.80
N ASP A 85 -5.89 -13.00 -0.73
CA ASP A 85 -4.52 -13.46 -0.47
C ASP A 85 -3.59 -13.01 -1.60
N GLU A 86 -3.89 -13.40 -2.85
CA GLU A 86 -3.06 -13.04 -4.01
C GLU A 86 -2.98 -11.54 -4.24
N ALA A 87 -4.09 -10.81 -4.04
CA ALA A 87 -4.11 -9.36 -4.13
C ALA A 87 -3.24 -8.70 -3.03
N SER A 88 -3.17 -9.32 -1.86
CA SER A 88 -2.30 -8.87 -0.78
C SER A 88 -0.84 -9.11 -1.13
N ASP A 89 -0.50 -10.26 -1.74
CA ASP A 89 0.87 -10.55 -2.16
C ASP A 89 1.37 -9.60 -3.26
N VAL A 90 0.53 -9.27 -4.24
CA VAL A 90 0.82 -8.19 -5.22
C VAL A 90 1.13 -6.88 -4.50
N LEU A 91 0.32 -6.50 -3.51
CA LEU A 91 0.51 -5.26 -2.76
C LEU A 91 1.79 -5.29 -1.90
N ILE A 92 2.08 -6.42 -1.25
CA ILE A 92 3.27 -6.61 -0.41
C ILE A 92 4.53 -6.39 -1.24
N TYR A 93 4.68 -7.09 -2.36
CA TYR A 93 5.87 -6.93 -3.20
C TYR A 93 5.96 -5.56 -3.85
N THR A 94 4.83 -4.94 -4.19
CA THR A 94 4.80 -3.57 -4.70
C THR A 94 5.29 -2.58 -3.65
N LEU A 95 4.81 -2.68 -2.40
CA LEU A 95 5.24 -1.82 -1.29
C LEU A 95 6.72 -2.04 -0.96
N MET A 96 7.19 -3.28 -0.96
CA MET A 96 8.62 -3.60 -0.75
C MET A 96 9.50 -3.03 -1.88
N LEU A 97 9.03 -3.08 -3.13
CA LEU A 97 9.73 -2.48 -4.27
C LEU A 97 9.84 -0.97 -4.12
N MET A 98 8.73 -0.29 -3.82
CA MET A 98 8.71 1.16 -3.60
C MET A 98 9.61 1.55 -2.43
N ASP A 99 9.57 0.78 -1.34
CA ASP A 99 10.44 0.98 -0.18
C ASP A 99 11.92 0.86 -0.54
N LYS A 100 12.29 -0.20 -1.30
CA LYS A 100 13.66 -0.43 -1.76
C LYS A 100 14.16 0.70 -2.67
N LEU A 101 13.26 1.32 -3.43
CA LEU A 101 13.53 2.46 -4.31
C LEU A 101 13.41 3.82 -3.59
N GLN A 102 13.14 3.83 -2.28
CA GLN A 102 12.96 5.03 -1.46
C GLN A 102 11.83 5.94 -1.96
N LEU A 103 10.75 5.33 -2.47
CA LEU A 103 9.55 6.02 -2.92
C LEU A 103 8.49 6.03 -1.82
N ASP A 104 7.92 7.20 -1.55
CA ASP A 104 6.74 7.31 -0.70
C ASP A 104 5.51 6.81 -1.47
N ALA A 105 5.07 5.59 -1.13
CA ALA A 105 3.99 4.91 -1.83
C ALA A 105 2.67 5.69 -1.83
N ALA A 106 2.30 6.29 -0.68
CA ALA A 106 1.08 7.06 -0.57
C ALA A 106 1.15 8.32 -1.45
N GLN A 107 2.27 9.04 -1.40
CA GLN A 107 2.47 10.25 -2.21
C GLN A 107 2.50 9.94 -3.72
N GLU A 108 3.14 8.86 -4.14
CA GLU A 108 3.17 8.49 -5.56
C GLU A 108 1.79 8.09 -6.11
N VAL A 109 0.97 7.40 -5.30
CA VAL A 109 -0.44 7.13 -5.65
C VAL A 109 -1.23 8.44 -5.79
N LEU A 110 -1.13 9.35 -4.82
CA LEU A 110 -1.82 10.65 -4.87
C LEU A 110 -1.41 11.46 -6.10
N LYS A 111 -0.11 11.59 -6.39
CA LYS A 111 0.37 12.26 -7.60
C LYS A 111 -0.15 11.60 -8.88
N LYS A 112 -0.26 10.27 -8.91
CA LYS A 112 -0.80 9.54 -10.07
C LYS A 112 -2.29 9.79 -10.24
N LEU A 113 -3.07 9.87 -9.16
CA LEU A 113 -4.48 10.22 -9.19
C LEU A 113 -4.69 11.64 -9.76
N ASP A 114 -3.91 12.63 -9.33
CA ASP A 114 -4.00 14.00 -9.88
C ASP A 114 -3.73 14.04 -11.40
N ARG A 115 -2.69 13.31 -11.85
CA ARG A 115 -2.40 13.17 -13.29
C ARG A 115 -3.53 12.47 -14.03
N ASN A 116 -4.13 11.44 -13.43
CA ASN A 116 -5.24 10.71 -14.03
C ASN A 116 -6.50 11.56 -14.11
N ALA A 117 -6.81 12.39 -13.10
CA ALA A 117 -7.94 13.31 -13.11
C ALA A 117 -7.82 14.34 -14.24
N THR A 118 -6.60 14.78 -14.55
CA THR A 118 -6.32 15.66 -15.69
C THR A 118 -6.49 14.92 -17.03
N ARG A 119 -6.03 13.66 -17.12
CA ARG A 119 -6.12 12.84 -18.32
C ARG A 119 -7.56 12.38 -18.62
N PHE A 120 -8.35 12.13 -17.59
CA PHE A 120 -9.71 11.59 -17.64
C PHE A 120 -10.69 12.50 -16.89
N PRO A 121 -10.99 13.69 -17.43
CA PRO A 121 -11.90 14.63 -16.77
C PRO A 121 -13.32 14.05 -16.71
N VAL A 122 -14.05 14.37 -15.63
CA VAL A 122 -15.37 13.79 -15.32
C VAL A 122 -16.33 13.92 -16.49
N GLU A 123 -16.38 15.09 -17.13
CA GLU A 123 -17.32 15.40 -18.22
C GLU A 123 -17.11 14.52 -19.45
N LYS A 124 -15.90 13.98 -19.64
CA LYS A 124 -15.54 13.13 -20.78
C LYS A 124 -15.51 11.64 -20.45
N SER A 125 -15.37 11.30 -19.18
CA SER A 125 -15.08 9.94 -18.71
C SER A 125 -16.21 9.30 -17.90
N PHE A 126 -17.21 10.06 -17.45
CA PHE A 126 -18.34 9.50 -16.72
C PHE A 126 -19.09 8.43 -17.53
N GLY A 127 -19.28 7.24 -16.95
CA GLY A 127 -19.99 6.11 -17.57
C GLY A 127 -19.30 5.47 -18.76
N ARG A 128 -18.02 5.76 -19.01
CA ARG A 128 -17.21 5.19 -20.09
C ARG A 128 -16.03 4.40 -19.52
N PRO A 129 -15.56 3.33 -20.18
CA PRO A 129 -14.36 2.62 -19.75
C PRO A 129 -13.18 3.59 -19.73
N GLY A 130 -12.62 3.80 -18.54
CA GLY A 130 -11.58 4.79 -18.27
C GLY A 130 -10.23 4.12 -18.02
N TRP A 131 -9.52 3.81 -19.11
CA TRP A 131 -8.10 3.47 -19.13
C TRP A 131 -7.47 3.96 -20.45
#